data_AF-A0A967F6Q9-F1
#
_entry.id   AF-A0A967F6Q9-F1
#
_cell.length_a   1.000
_cell.length_b   1.000
_cell.length_c   1.000
_cell.angle_alpha   90.00
_cell.angle_beta   90.00
_cell.angle_gamma   90.00
#
_symmetry.space_group_name_H-M   'P 1'
#
loop_
_entity.id
_entity.type
_entity.pdbx_description
1 polymer ?
#
loop_
_entity_poly.entity_id
_entity_poly.type
_entity_poly.pdbx_seq_one_letter_code
_entity_poly.pdbx_strand_id
1 'polypeptide(L)'
;MKTILILSSALALGAGAAFAESHASGDPAAGESVFNKCGSCHVVQSPDGENIAGRGQAGPNLYGLAGSQAGSVEGYNYGDS
;
A
#
# COMPACT_ATOMS: atom_id res chain seq x y z
N MET A 1 2.62 39.16 -19.24
CA MET A 1 2.88 39.28 -17.79
C MET A 1 1.89 38.47 -16.96
N LYS A 2 0.58 38.71 -17.06
CA LYS A 2 -0.46 37.92 -16.33
C LYS A 2 -0.49 36.42 -16.69
N THR A 3 -0.27 36.07 -17.96
CA THR A 3 -0.21 34.67 -18.42
C THR A 3 1.02 33.90 -17.92
N ILE A 4 2.14 34.59 -17.72
CA ILE A 4 3.37 33.99 -17.16
C ILE A 4 3.18 33.73 -15.66
N LEU A 5 2.52 34.64 -14.93
CA LEU A 5 2.20 34.46 -13.51
C LEU A 5 1.22 33.30 -13.25
N ILE A 6 0.25 33.08 -14.14
CA ILE A 6 -0.73 31.98 -14.03
C ILE A 6 -0.06 30.62 -14.27
N LEU A 7 0.85 30.51 -15.25
CA LEU A 7 1.57 29.26 -15.52
C LEU A 7 2.50 28.87 -14.36
N SER A 8 3.21 29.84 -13.77
CA SER A 8 4.10 29.58 -12.64
C SER A 8 3.36 29.12 -11.38
N SER A 9 2.13 29.61 -11.16
CA SER A 9 1.33 29.19 -10.01
C SER A 9 0.75 27.78 -10.18
N ALA A 10 0.43 27.36 -11.41
CA ALA A 10 -0.05 26.00 -11.67
C ALA A 10 1.06 24.95 -11.48
N LEU A 11 2.30 25.28 -11.84
CA LEU A 11 3.44 24.37 -11.67
C LEU A 11 3.83 24.16 -10.20
N ALA A 12 3.64 25.18 -9.35
CA ALA A 12 3.92 25.10 -7.92
C ALA A 12 2.95 24.19 -7.16
N LEU A 13 1.68 24.10 -7.58
CA LEU A 13 0.69 23.20 -6.96
C LEU A 13 0.88 21.73 -7.39
N GLY A 14 1.41 21.46 -8.59
CA GLY A 14 1.66 20.10 -9.06
C GLY A 14 2.87 19.42 -8.43
N ALA A 15 3.88 20.19 -8.01
CA ALA A 15 5.12 19.65 -7.47
C ALA A 15 4.94 18.95 -6.10
N GLY A 16 4.02 19.42 -5.24
CA GLY A 16 3.82 18.85 -3.90
C GLY A 16 3.31 17.40 -3.90
N ALA A 17 2.51 17.02 -4.90
CA ALA A 17 2.01 15.66 -5.04
C ALA A 17 3.10 14.66 -5.51
N ALA A 18 4.10 15.14 -6.24
CA ALA A 18 5.19 14.30 -6.75
C ALA A 18 6.22 13.90 -5.68
N PHE A 19 6.29 14.62 -4.55
CA PHE A 19 7.20 14.35 -3.44
C PHE A 19 6.52 13.74 -2.21
N ALA A 20 5.21 13.46 -2.27
CA ALA A 20 4.49 12.78 -1.18
C ALA A 20 4.67 11.26 -1.20
N GLU A 21 5.18 10.70 -2.31
CA GLU A 21 5.39 9.27 -2.45
C GLU A 21 6.70 8.85 -1.76
N SER A 22 6.56 8.06 -0.70
CA SER A 22 7.62 7.30 -0.03
C SER A 22 8.58 8.06 0.90
N HIS A 23 8.05 8.52 2.04
CA HIS A 23 8.79 8.42 3.29
C HIS A 23 8.38 7.13 4.01
N ALA A 24 8.79 5.97 3.49
CA ALA A 24 8.72 4.71 4.23
C ALA A 24 9.69 4.79 5.42
N SER A 25 9.23 5.40 6.52
CA SER A 25 9.99 5.62 7.76
C SER A 25 9.91 4.44 8.74
N GLY A 26 9.25 3.36 8.36
CA GLY A 26 9.09 2.16 9.18
C GLY A 26 10.33 1.25 9.16
N ASP A 27 10.55 0.54 10.27
CA ASP A 27 11.54 -0.53 10.37
C ASP A 27 10.92 -1.87 9.89
N PRO A 28 11.39 -2.44 8.77
CA PRO A 28 10.87 -3.71 8.26
C PRO A 28 11.08 -4.89 9.21
N ALA A 29 12.19 -4.92 9.96
CA ALA A 29 12.47 -6.02 10.89
C ALA A 29 11.53 -5.98 12.09
N ALA A 30 11.23 -4.78 12.62
CA ALA A 30 10.18 -4.61 13.60
C ALA A 30 8.80 -4.97 13.03
N GLY A 31 8.54 -4.60 11.77
CA GLY A 31 7.31 -4.93 11.04
C GLY A 31 7.06 -6.44 10.90
N GLU A 32 8.10 -7.22 10.61
CA GLU A 32 8.04 -8.68 10.54
C GLU A 32 7.54 -9.28 11.86
N SER A 33 8.07 -8.82 13.00
CA SER A 33 7.60 -9.26 14.32
C SER A 33 6.15 -8.86 14.59
N VAL A 34 5.75 -7.65 14.20
CA VAL A 34 4.37 -7.15 14.34
C VAL A 34 3.40 -7.96 13.48
N PHE A 35 3.84 -8.45 12.31
CA PHE A 35 3.00 -9.22 11.39
C PHE A 35 2.43 -10.50 12.03
N ASN A 36 3.06 -11.03 13.09
CA ASN A 36 2.50 -12.16 13.86
C ASN A 36 1.07 -11.90 14.37
N LYS A 37 0.71 -10.64 14.59
CA LYS A 37 -0.66 -10.24 14.98
C LYS A 37 -1.65 -10.31 13.82
N CYS A 38 -1.16 -10.20 12.59
CA CYS A 38 -1.93 -10.22 11.35
C CYS A 38 -1.98 -11.64 10.74
N GLY A 39 -0.94 -12.44 10.99
CA GLY A 39 -0.69 -13.73 10.37
C GLY A 39 -1.70 -14.84 10.73
N SER A 40 -2.57 -14.58 11.71
CA SER A 40 -3.72 -15.43 12.05
C SER A 40 -4.84 -15.35 11.01
N CYS A 41 -4.98 -14.20 10.35
CA CYS A 41 -6.02 -13.95 9.34
C CYS A 41 -5.44 -13.84 7.94
N HIS A 42 -4.24 -13.28 7.80
CA HIS A 42 -3.63 -12.95 6.51
C HIS A 42 -2.35 -13.73 6.25
N VAL A 43 -2.03 -13.88 4.96
CA VAL A 43 -0.74 -14.32 4.45
C VAL A 43 -0.06 -13.22 3.65
N VAL A 44 1.26 -13.32 3.54
CA VAL A 44 2.05 -12.70 2.48
C VAL A 44 2.56 -13.83 1.60
N GLN A 45 1.89 -14.04 0.47
CA GLN A 45 2.27 -15.04 -0.53
C GLN A 45 2.68 -14.33 -1.81
N SER A 46 3.85 -14.67 -2.36
CA SER A 46 4.34 -14.12 -3.61
C SER A 46 3.52 -14.61 -4.82
N PRO A 47 3.61 -13.95 -5.99
CA PRO A 47 2.89 -14.37 -7.20
C PRO A 47 3.26 -15.76 -7.72
N ASP A 48 4.47 -16.24 -7.41
CA ASP A 48 4.95 -17.59 -7.72
C ASP A 48 4.56 -18.64 -6.67
N GLY A 49 3.82 -18.24 -5.63
CA GLY A 49 3.22 -19.14 -4.65
C GLY A 49 4.08 -19.41 -3.40
N GLU A 50 5.20 -18.70 -3.23
CA GLU A 50 6.01 -18.80 -2.01
C GLU A 50 5.28 -18.12 -0.84
N ASN A 51 5.12 -18.85 0.27
CA ASN A 51 4.58 -18.30 1.51
C ASN A 51 5.71 -17.61 2.29
N ILE A 52 5.72 -16.29 2.27
CA ILE A 52 6.73 -15.46 2.94
C ILE A 52 6.37 -15.29 4.43
N ALA A 53 5.11 -15.03 4.76
CA ALA A 53 4.66 -14.83 6.15
C ALA A 53 3.19 -15.18 6.37
N GLY A 54 2.84 -15.50 7.62
CA GLY A 54 1.47 -15.82 8.03
C GLY A 54 1.00 -17.22 7.60
N ARG A 55 -0.14 -17.65 8.13
CA ARG A 55 -0.79 -18.93 7.79
C ARG A 55 -2.30 -18.82 7.62
N GLY A 56 -2.89 -17.71 8.07
CA GLY A 56 -4.32 -17.44 7.96
C GLY A 56 -4.75 -17.07 6.55
N GLN A 57 -5.88 -17.61 6.11
CA GLN A 57 -6.50 -17.31 4.81
C GLN A 57 -7.93 -16.78 4.99
N ALA A 58 -8.24 -16.28 6.19
CA ALA A 58 -9.53 -15.66 6.48
C ALA A 58 -9.63 -14.27 5.81
N GLY A 59 -8.52 -13.54 5.75
CA GLY A 59 -8.34 -12.28 5.03
C GLY A 59 -7.62 -12.47 3.69
N PRO A 60 -7.62 -11.45 2.81
CA PRO A 60 -6.91 -11.51 1.54
C PRO A 60 -5.38 -11.57 1.73
N ASN A 61 -4.68 -12.01 0.69
CA ASN A 61 -3.22 -11.89 0.60
C ASN A 61 -2.79 -10.42 0.66
N LEU A 62 -1.76 -10.13 1.46
CA LEU A 62 -1.24 -8.76 1.65
C LEU A 62 0.06 -8.50 0.87
N TYR A 63 0.50 -9.43 0.02
CA TYR A 63 1.61 -9.17 -0.90
C TYR A 63 1.26 -8.01 -1.84
N GLY A 64 2.15 -7.00 -1.91
CA GLY A 64 1.93 -5.81 -2.74
C GLY A 64 0.84 -4.85 -2.21
N LEU A 65 0.45 -4.95 -0.94
CA LEU A 65 -0.59 -4.08 -0.35
C LEU A 65 -0.23 -2.58 -0.40
N ALA A 66 1.04 -2.22 -0.23
CA ALA A 66 1.46 -0.83 -0.19
C ALA A 66 1.15 -0.13 -1.52
N GLY A 67 0.31 0.91 -1.46
CA GLY A 67 -0.17 1.64 -2.64
C GLY A 67 -1.32 0.96 -3.41
N SER A 68 -1.78 -0.22 -2.98
CA SER A 68 -2.93 -0.89 -3.60
C SER A 68 -4.25 -0.21 -3.24
N GLN A 69 -5.24 -0.31 -4.15
CA GLN A 69 -6.60 0.12 -3.89
C GLN A 69 -7.25 -0.79 -2.83
N ALA A 70 -7.89 -0.20 -1.82
CA ALA A 70 -8.64 -0.99 -0.84
C ALA A 70 -9.81 -1.73 -1.50
N GLY A 71 -10.05 -2.98 -1.09
CA GLY A 71 -11.18 -3.77 -1.59
C GLY A 71 -11.00 -4.36 -2.99
N SER A 72 -9.77 -4.46 -3.50
CA SER A 72 -9.52 -4.80 -4.92
C SER A 72 -8.88 -6.15 -5.18
N VAL A 73 -8.69 -7.02 -4.17
CA VAL A 73 -8.12 -8.36 -4.39
C VAL A 73 -9.16 -9.24 -5.09
N GLU A 74 -8.82 -9.72 -6.27
CA GLU A 74 -9.71 -10.56 -7.09
C GLU A 74 -10.09 -11.86 -6.35
N GLY A 75 -11.37 -12.23 -6.44
CA GLY A 75 -11.89 -13.46 -5.85
C GLY A 75 -12.06 -13.43 -4.32
N TYR A 76 -11.65 -12.35 -3.63
CA TYR A 76 -11.89 -12.21 -2.20
C TYR A 76 -13.29 -11.60 -1.91
N ASN A 77 -14.00 -12.19 -0.95
CA ASN A 77 -15.33 -11.73 -0.54
C ASN A 77 -15.19 -10.63 0.52
N TYR A 78 -15.22 -9.38 0.08
CA TYR A 78 -15.25 -8.23 0.99
C TYR A 78 -16.62 -8.07 1.64
N GLY A 79 -16.63 -7.55 2.88
CA GLY A 79 -17.87 -7.14 3.54
C GLY A 79 -18.40 -5.81 3.01
N ASP A 80 -19.66 -5.50 3.32
CA ASP A 80 -20.27 -4.21 3.03
C ASP A 80 -19.53 -3.07 3.75
N SER A 81 -19.65 -1.85 3.22
CA SER A 81 -19.02 -0.63 3.76
C SER A 81 -19.89 0.14 4.73
#